data_AF-A0A9E8SJD0-F1
#
_entry.id   AF-A0A9E8SJD0-F1
#
_cell.length_a   1.000
_cell.length_b   1.000
_cell.length_c   1.000
_cell.angle_alpha   90.00
_cell.angle_beta   90.00
_cell.angle_gamma   90.00
#
_symmetry.space_group_name_H-M   'P 1'
#
loop_
_entity.id
_entity.type
_entity.pdbx_description
1 polymer ?
#
loop_
_entity_poly.entity_id
_entity_poly.type
_entity_poly.pdbx_seq_one_letter_code
_entity_poly.pdbx_strand_id
1 'polypeptide(L)'
;MKTNGNSFIFAFIYGILVLALPQATMAKGSGDEQKDNIAVISNESEIEFTSYIGQVFPDFVKQENWSIINNIVTLYNQTPSKVRVASAEDINKFNAAVTELGSKLETINSPEALEWKSNLLETARVVRFVRNFDLNTLSVDQNEINTVKVPNSFVNF
;
A
#
# COMPACT_ATOMS: atom_id res chain seq x y z
N MET A 1 22.00 -29.39 30.70
CA MET A 1 21.05 -28.92 29.66
C MET A 1 21.81 -28.00 28.72
N LYS A 2 21.75 -28.28 27.41
CA LYS A 2 22.51 -27.61 26.36
C LYS A 2 21.52 -26.77 25.55
N THR A 3 21.58 -25.45 25.65
CA THR A 3 20.72 -24.55 24.88
C THR A 3 21.41 -24.19 23.57
N ASN A 4 20.92 -24.73 22.46
CA ASN A 4 21.32 -24.32 21.12
C ASN A 4 20.51 -23.07 20.75
N GLY A 5 21.10 -21.88 20.90
CA GLY A 5 20.55 -20.64 20.35
C GLY A 5 21.00 -20.50 18.91
N ASN A 6 20.08 -20.59 17.96
CA ASN A 6 20.33 -20.20 16.57
C ASN A 6 20.27 -18.68 16.47
N SER A 7 21.42 -18.02 16.39
CA SER A 7 21.52 -16.59 16.10
C SER A 7 21.29 -16.36 14.61
N PHE A 8 20.16 -15.76 14.24
CA PHE A 8 19.98 -15.20 12.89
C PHE A 8 20.46 -13.74 12.90
N ILE A 9 21.67 -13.53 12.37
CA ILE A 9 22.22 -12.19 12.14
C ILE A 9 21.69 -11.71 10.78
N PHE A 10 20.72 -10.80 10.79
CA PHE A 10 20.33 -10.07 9.58
C PHE A 10 21.17 -8.79 9.50
N ALA A 11 22.30 -8.87 8.80
CA ALA A 11 23.09 -7.71 8.43
C ALA A 11 22.65 -7.23 7.04
N PHE A 12 21.89 -6.14 6.98
CA PHE A 12 21.75 -5.34 5.77
C PHE A 12 22.46 -4.01 6.00
N ILE A 13 23.74 -3.97 5.61
CA ILE A 13 24.54 -2.75 5.54
C ILE A 13 24.11 -2.02 4.27
N TYR A 14 23.17 -1.07 4.37
CA TYR A 14 23.02 -0.05 3.34
C TYR A 14 24.01 1.07 3.65
N GLY A 15 25.18 0.96 3.03
CA GLY A 15 26.15 2.05 2.97
C GLY A 15 25.50 3.27 2.33
N ILE A 16 25.61 4.40 3.02
CA ILE A 16 25.13 5.70 2.53
C ILE A 16 25.94 6.06 1.29
N LEU A 17 25.31 5.96 0.12
CA LEU A 17 25.78 6.62 -1.09
C LEU A 17 25.06 7.96 -1.19
N VAL A 18 25.72 9.04 -0.75
CA VAL A 18 25.25 10.41 -0.99
C VAL A 18 25.47 10.71 -2.48
N LEU A 19 24.50 10.32 -3.31
CA LEU A 19 24.36 10.89 -4.65
C LEU A 19 23.51 12.15 -4.50
N ALA A 20 24.13 13.31 -4.72
CA ALA A 20 23.42 14.56 -4.88
C ALA A 20 22.56 14.47 -6.15
N LEU A 21 21.31 14.04 -6.00
CA LEU A 21 20.31 14.08 -7.05
C LEU A 21 19.81 15.53 -7.20
N PRO A 22 19.61 16.04 -8.43
CA PRO A 22 18.85 17.25 -8.63
C PRO A 22 17.45 17.04 -8.05
N GLN A 23 16.96 18.00 -7.28
CA GLN A 23 15.60 17.98 -6.75
C GLN A 23 14.63 17.82 -7.92
N ALA A 24 14.02 16.63 -8.03
CA ALA A 24 12.83 16.47 -8.85
C ALA A 24 11.76 17.32 -8.18
N THR A 25 11.55 18.54 -8.69
CA THR A 25 10.32 19.27 -8.41
C THR A 25 9.19 18.38 -8.87
N MET A 26 8.40 17.86 -7.92
CA MET A 26 7.07 17.34 -8.21
C MET A 26 6.40 18.35 -9.14
N ALA A 27 5.94 17.89 -10.30
CA ALA A 27 5.32 18.74 -11.30
C ALA A 27 4.09 19.39 -10.66
N LYS A 28 4.27 20.62 -10.16
CA LYS A 28 3.21 21.45 -9.63
C LYS A 28 2.38 21.91 -10.81
N GLY A 29 1.38 21.10 -11.17
CA GLY A 29 0.31 21.50 -12.06
C GLY A 29 -0.30 22.79 -11.51
N SER A 30 -0.01 23.89 -12.16
CA SER A 30 -0.67 25.18 -11.94
C SER A 30 -2.10 25.06 -12.46
N GLY A 31 -3.05 24.86 -11.56
CA GLY A 31 -4.48 24.87 -11.86
C GLY A 31 -5.27 24.78 -10.56
N ASP A 32 -6.06 25.82 -10.28
CA ASP A 32 -7.03 25.91 -9.20
C ASP A 32 -8.03 24.75 -9.24
N GLU A 33 -7.69 23.60 -8.67
CA GLU A 33 -8.66 22.67 -8.08
C GLU A 33 -7.93 21.94 -6.95
N GLN A 34 -8.25 22.31 -5.70
CA GLN A 34 -7.83 21.61 -4.50
C GLN A 34 -8.58 20.27 -4.42
N LYS A 35 -8.31 19.39 -5.39
CA LYS A 35 -8.73 17.99 -5.35
C LYS A 35 -7.75 17.32 -4.41
N ASP A 36 -8.26 16.76 -3.32
CA ASP A 36 -7.50 15.82 -2.49
C ASP A 36 -6.99 14.69 -3.40
N ASN A 37 -5.79 14.87 -3.95
CA ASN A 37 -5.08 13.85 -4.72
C ASN A 37 -4.54 12.85 -3.71
N ILE A 38 -5.43 12.04 -3.14
CA ILE A 38 -5.03 10.86 -2.38
C ILE A 38 -4.37 9.92 -3.38
N ALA A 39 -3.04 9.79 -3.27
CA ALA A 39 -2.22 8.98 -4.16
C ALA A 39 -1.71 7.74 -3.42
N VAL A 40 -1.57 6.63 -4.12
CA VAL A 40 -0.91 5.44 -3.58
C VAL A 40 0.60 5.65 -3.63
N ILE A 41 1.35 5.12 -2.66
CA ILE A 41 2.82 5.11 -2.72
C ILE A 41 3.23 4.15 -3.83
N SER A 42 3.47 4.70 -5.02
CA SER A 42 3.88 4.00 -6.24
C SER A 42 5.40 3.84 -6.32
N ASN A 43 5.88 3.07 -7.30
CA ASN A 43 7.32 2.94 -7.60
C ASN A 43 8.05 4.29 -7.72
N GLU A 44 7.38 5.31 -8.28
CA GLU A 44 7.96 6.64 -8.48
C GLU A 44 8.12 7.40 -7.16
N SER A 45 7.12 7.30 -6.28
CA SER A 45 7.08 7.98 -4.98
C SER A 45 7.72 7.21 -3.83
N GLU A 46 8.03 5.92 -3.99
CA GLU A 46 8.56 5.05 -2.92
C GLU A 46 9.92 5.51 -2.39
N ILE A 47 10.78 6.00 -3.29
CA ILE A 47 12.11 6.52 -2.93
C ILE A 47 11.97 7.83 -2.13
N GLU A 48 11.07 8.71 -2.57
CA GLU A 48 10.79 9.99 -1.91
C GLU A 48 10.19 9.76 -0.52
N PHE A 49 9.22 8.85 -0.43
CA PHE A 49 8.63 8.42 0.84
C PHE A 49 9.70 7.89 1.80
N THR A 50 10.54 6.96 1.34
CA THR A 50 11.62 6.38 2.15
C THR A 50 12.60 7.44 2.63
N SER A 51 12.99 8.36 1.76
CA SER A 51 13.86 9.48 2.11
C SER A 51 13.22 10.38 3.16
N TYR A 52 11.95 10.74 2.96
CA TYR A 52 11.20 11.58 3.89
C TYR A 52 11.13 10.94 5.29
N ILE A 53 10.71 9.68 5.40
CA ILE A 53 10.63 8.97 6.68
C ILE A 53 12.02 8.85 7.33
N GLY A 54 13.08 8.62 6.55
CA GLY A 54 14.46 8.61 7.07
C GLY A 54 14.92 9.95 7.64
N GLN A 55 14.42 11.06 7.11
CA GLN A 55 14.73 12.41 7.60
C GLN A 55 13.94 12.74 8.88
N VAL A 56 12.63 12.46 8.90
CA VAL A 56 11.77 12.87 10.03
C VAL A 56 11.73 11.86 11.16
N PHE A 57 11.98 10.58 10.88
CA PHE A 57 11.97 9.48 11.86
C PHE A 57 13.19 8.54 11.69
N PRO A 58 14.43 9.04 11.86
CA PRO A 58 15.67 8.29 11.61
C PRO A 58 15.82 7.03 12.49
N ASP A 59 15.16 6.98 13.64
CA ASP A 59 15.15 5.78 14.49
C ASP A 59 14.03 4.82 14.15
N PHE A 60 12.93 5.30 13.56
CA PHE A 60 11.84 4.43 13.10
C PHE A 60 12.28 3.56 11.94
N VAL A 61 13.10 4.09 11.02
CA VAL A 61 13.61 3.33 9.87
C VAL A 61 14.52 2.15 10.24
N LYS A 62 14.95 2.08 11.51
CA LYS A 62 15.74 0.95 12.05
C LYS A 62 14.87 -0.11 12.71
N GLN A 63 13.56 0.14 12.88
CA GLN A 63 12.63 -0.74 13.57
C GLN A 63 12.02 -1.78 12.63
N GLU A 64 11.55 -2.88 13.22
CA GLU A 64 10.87 -3.95 12.49
C GLU A 64 9.63 -3.42 11.74
N ASN A 65 8.88 -2.49 12.35
CA ASN A 65 7.68 -1.92 11.76
C ASN A 65 7.97 -1.19 10.43
N TRP A 66 9.11 -0.49 10.32
CA TRP A 66 9.52 0.09 9.05
C TRP A 66 9.85 -0.98 8.02
N SER A 67 10.62 -2.01 8.40
CA SER A 67 10.95 -3.13 7.50
C SER A 67 9.68 -3.79 6.94
N ILE A 68 8.66 -3.98 7.77
CA ILE A 68 7.38 -4.56 7.37
C ILE A 68 6.65 -3.66 6.36
N ILE A 69 6.57 -2.34 6.64
CA ILE A 69 5.96 -1.39 5.70
C ILE A 69 6.70 -1.41 4.37
N ASN A 70 8.02 -1.24 4.41
CA ASN A 70 8.85 -1.16 3.21
C ASN A 70 8.71 -2.42 2.37
N ASN A 71 8.84 -3.61 2.97
CA ASN A 71 8.74 -4.88 2.25
C ASN A 71 7.39 -5.07 1.55
N ILE A 72 6.28 -4.73 2.20
CA ILE A 72 4.94 -4.88 1.62
C ILE A 72 4.67 -3.82 0.54
N VAL A 73 5.11 -2.57 0.75
CA VAL A 73 4.98 -1.50 -0.26
C VAL A 73 5.80 -1.84 -1.49
N THR A 74 7.07 -2.22 -1.33
CA THR A 74 7.93 -2.67 -2.44
C THR A 74 7.32 -3.89 -3.15
N LEU A 75 6.82 -4.89 -2.40
CA LEU A 75 6.19 -6.08 -2.99
C LEU A 75 4.96 -5.72 -3.83
N TYR A 76 4.11 -4.84 -3.30
CA TYR A 76 2.94 -4.32 -4.00
C TYR A 76 3.35 -3.59 -5.28
N ASN A 77 4.33 -2.69 -5.20
CA ASN A 77 4.78 -1.88 -6.33
C ASN A 77 5.49 -2.70 -7.43
N GLN A 78 6.22 -3.76 -7.06
CA GLN A 78 6.87 -4.65 -8.03
C GLN A 78 5.91 -5.65 -8.65
N THR A 79 5.01 -6.25 -7.84
CA THR A 79 4.09 -7.28 -8.32
C THR A 79 2.85 -7.33 -7.42
N PRO A 80 1.80 -6.52 -7.69
CA PRO A 80 0.63 -6.42 -6.82
C PRO A 80 -0.01 -7.78 -6.49
N SER A 81 -0.05 -8.70 -7.45
CA SER A 81 -0.61 -10.05 -7.25
C SER A 81 0.13 -10.89 -6.20
N LYS A 82 1.40 -10.60 -5.88
CA LYS A 82 2.15 -11.29 -4.82
C LYS A 82 1.69 -10.92 -3.42
N VAL A 83 1.01 -9.79 -3.24
CA VAL A 83 0.36 -9.46 -1.96
C VAL A 83 -0.67 -10.54 -1.57
N ARG A 84 -1.28 -11.21 -2.57
CA ARG A 84 -2.20 -12.33 -2.32
C ARG A 84 -1.54 -13.60 -1.78
N VAL A 85 -0.21 -13.69 -1.76
CA VAL A 85 0.49 -14.84 -1.16
C VAL A 85 1.11 -14.52 0.20
N ALA A 86 1.09 -13.25 0.63
CA ALA A 86 1.51 -12.86 1.99
C ALA A 86 0.66 -13.59 3.05
N SER A 87 1.19 -13.87 4.24
CA SER A 87 0.38 -14.49 5.29
C SER A 87 -0.63 -13.49 5.87
N ALA A 88 -1.71 -13.99 6.47
CA ALA A 88 -2.65 -13.12 7.20
C ALA A 88 -1.96 -12.41 8.38
N GLU A 89 -0.98 -13.07 9.00
CA GLU A 89 -0.16 -12.48 10.06
C GLU A 89 0.66 -11.30 9.53
N ASP A 90 1.33 -11.43 8.39
CA ASP A 90 2.13 -10.35 7.79
C ASP A 90 1.28 -9.14 7.43
N ILE A 91 0.09 -9.36 6.88
CA ILE A 91 -0.86 -8.29 6.56
C ILE A 91 -1.36 -7.59 7.84
N ASN A 92 -1.58 -8.32 8.93
CA ASN A 92 -1.96 -7.72 10.20
C ASN A 92 -0.84 -6.88 10.80
N LYS A 93 0.41 -7.38 10.77
CA LYS A 93 1.57 -6.60 11.21
C LYS A 93 1.77 -5.35 10.36
N PHE A 94 1.58 -5.46 9.05
CA PHE A 94 1.62 -4.31 8.14
C PHE A 94 0.56 -3.26 8.49
N ASN A 95 -0.69 -3.65 8.71
CA ASN A 95 -1.75 -2.71 9.10
C ASN A 95 -1.44 -2.01 10.43
N ALA A 96 -0.88 -2.74 11.41
CA ALA A 96 -0.47 -2.18 12.69
C ALA A 96 0.68 -1.17 12.51
N ALA A 97 1.71 -1.53 11.73
CA ALA A 97 2.85 -0.65 11.44
C ALA A 97 2.41 0.62 10.69
N VAL A 98 1.52 0.50 9.70
CA VAL A 98 0.91 1.64 8.99
C VAL A 98 0.17 2.56 9.96
N THR A 99 -0.60 2.01 10.89
CA THR A 99 -1.35 2.79 11.88
C THR A 99 -0.39 3.56 12.80
N GLU A 100 0.69 2.92 13.22
CA GLU A 100 1.72 3.58 14.04
C GLU A 100 2.40 4.71 13.27
N LEU A 101 2.89 4.45 12.05
CA LEU A 101 3.56 5.46 11.24
C LEU A 101 2.62 6.63 10.90
N GLY A 102 1.36 6.32 10.56
CA GLY A 102 0.34 7.34 10.32
C GLY A 102 0.09 8.23 11.55
N SER A 103 0.13 7.66 12.76
CA SER A 103 0.02 8.44 14.00
C SER A 103 1.23 9.32 14.26
N LYS A 104 2.44 8.83 13.93
CA LYS A 104 3.67 9.63 14.02
C LYS A 104 3.64 10.80 13.02
N LEU A 105 3.23 10.56 11.77
CA LEU A 105 3.10 11.58 10.74
C LEU A 105 2.06 12.65 11.14
N GLU A 106 0.94 12.23 11.72
CA GLU A 106 -0.06 13.17 12.28
C GLU A 106 0.54 14.10 13.34
N THR A 107 1.47 13.58 14.15
CA THR A 107 2.11 14.36 15.22
C THR A 107 3.02 15.47 14.66
N ILE A 108 3.63 15.27 13.49
CA ILE A 108 4.41 16.32 12.80
C ILE A 108 3.46 17.43 12.32
N ASN A 109 2.28 17.05 11.82
CA ASN A 109 1.22 17.97 11.38
C ASN A 109 1.67 19.02 10.34
N SER A 110 2.64 18.68 9.49
CA SER A 110 3.02 19.49 8.34
C SER A 110 2.23 19.05 7.10
N PRO A 111 2.02 19.92 6.10
CA PRO A 111 1.31 19.54 4.88
C PRO A 111 1.88 18.28 4.22
N GLU A 112 3.20 18.19 4.12
CA GLU A 112 3.90 17.02 3.55
C GLU A 112 3.73 15.75 4.41
N ALA A 113 3.76 15.88 5.74
CA ALA A 113 3.52 14.73 6.63
C ALA A 113 2.09 14.17 6.49
N LEU A 114 1.11 15.08 6.38
CA LEU A 114 -0.30 14.72 6.21
C LEU A 114 -0.56 14.10 4.83
N GLU A 115 0.11 14.59 3.79
CA GLU A 115 0.09 13.99 2.46
C GLU A 115 0.66 12.57 2.50
N TRP A 116 1.85 12.37 3.08
CA TRP A 116 2.43 11.03 3.22
C TRP A 116 1.58 10.10 4.08
N LYS A 117 0.95 10.61 5.13
CA LYS A 117 -0.01 9.84 5.93
C LYS A 117 -1.17 9.38 5.07
N SER A 118 -1.78 10.29 4.31
CA SER A 118 -2.90 9.98 3.42
C SER A 118 -2.52 8.90 2.41
N ASN A 119 -1.37 9.09 1.75
CA ASN A 119 -0.87 8.16 0.74
C ASN A 119 -0.55 6.78 1.32
N LEU A 120 0.04 6.73 2.51
CA LEU A 120 0.30 5.48 3.23
C LEU A 120 -1.00 4.73 3.59
N LEU A 121 -2.01 5.44 4.10
CA LEU A 121 -3.30 4.85 4.44
C LEU A 121 -4.05 4.34 3.20
N GLU A 122 -3.96 5.07 2.08
CA GLU A 122 -4.52 4.62 0.80
C GLU A 122 -3.82 3.35 0.33
N THR A 123 -2.49 3.34 0.38
CA THR A 123 -1.68 2.17 0.01
C THR A 123 -2.09 0.95 0.83
N ALA A 124 -2.29 1.11 2.14
CA ALA A 124 -2.76 0.03 2.99
C ALA A 124 -4.19 -0.43 2.67
N ARG A 125 -5.07 0.47 2.21
CA ARG A 125 -6.40 0.10 1.72
C ARG A 125 -6.30 -0.74 0.45
N VAL A 126 -5.50 -0.32 -0.52
CA VAL A 126 -5.32 -1.03 -1.79
C VAL A 126 -4.66 -2.39 -1.56
N VAL A 127 -3.63 -2.48 -0.72
CA VAL A 127 -3.00 -3.75 -0.32
C VAL A 127 -4.03 -4.72 0.27
N ARG A 128 -4.90 -4.26 1.18
CA ARG A 128 -5.98 -5.08 1.74
C ARG A 128 -7.00 -5.51 0.68
N PHE A 129 -7.36 -4.60 -0.24
CA PHE A 129 -8.24 -4.93 -1.34
C PHE A 129 -7.65 -6.05 -2.21
N VAL A 130 -6.41 -5.88 -2.68
CA VAL A 130 -5.72 -6.87 -3.52
C VAL A 130 -5.62 -8.20 -2.79
N ARG A 131 -5.32 -8.19 -1.48
CA ARG A 131 -5.26 -9.40 -0.66
C ARG A 131 -6.58 -10.16 -0.63
N ASN A 132 -7.69 -9.46 -0.43
CA ASN A 132 -9.01 -10.05 -0.25
C ASN A 132 -9.77 -10.24 -1.57
N PHE A 133 -9.19 -9.81 -2.69
CA PHE A 133 -9.83 -9.89 -4.00
C PHE A 133 -9.93 -11.35 -4.47
N ASP A 134 -11.14 -11.88 -4.47
CA ASP A 134 -11.46 -13.20 -5.00
C ASP A 134 -11.96 -13.08 -6.45
N LEU A 135 -11.23 -13.69 -7.39
CA LEU A 135 -11.61 -13.68 -8.81
C LEU A 135 -12.89 -14.48 -9.08
N ASN A 136 -13.25 -15.42 -8.19
CA ASN A 136 -14.45 -16.23 -8.34
C ASN A 136 -15.73 -15.42 -8.04
N THR A 137 -15.62 -14.22 -7.46
CA THR A 137 -16.78 -13.33 -7.28
C THR A 137 -17.08 -12.50 -8.54
N LEU A 138 -16.26 -12.62 -9.59
CA LEU A 138 -16.49 -11.94 -10.87
C LEU A 138 -17.30 -12.77 -11.86
N SER A 139 -17.57 -14.06 -11.58
CA SER A 139 -18.52 -14.83 -12.37
C SER A 139 -19.93 -14.33 -12.05
N VAL A 140 -20.42 -13.41 -12.87
CA VAL A 140 -21.85 -13.10 -12.97
C VAL A 140 -22.60 -14.41 -13.19
N ASP A 141 -23.61 -14.66 -12.36
CA ASP A 141 -24.56 -15.74 -12.55
C ASP A 141 -25.07 -15.75 -14.00
N GLN A 142 -24.58 -16.68 -14.82
CA GLN A 142 -25.11 -16.93 -16.17
C GLN A 142 -26.51 -17.58 -16.14
N ASN A 143 -27.17 -17.64 -14.99
CA ASN A 143 -28.45 -18.30 -14.80
C ASN A 143 -29.69 -17.39 -14.95
N GLU A 144 -29.53 -16.10 -15.25
CA GLU A 144 -30.68 -15.18 -15.41
C GLU A 144 -31.13 -14.89 -16.87
N ILE A 145 -30.81 -15.77 -17.84
CA ILE A 145 -31.26 -15.58 -19.25
C ILE A 145 -32.23 -16.64 -19.77
N ASN A 146 -32.82 -17.48 -18.92
CA ASN A 146 -33.77 -18.52 -19.40
C ASN A 146 -35.04 -18.64 -18.57
N THR A 147 -35.76 -17.55 -18.29
CA THR A 147 -37.22 -17.61 -18.01
C THR A 147 -37.96 -16.30 -18.34
N VAL A 148 -37.77 -15.74 -19.54
CA VAL A 148 -38.82 -14.85 -20.07
C VAL A 148 -39.95 -15.73 -20.59
N LYS A 149 -40.92 -16.02 -19.72
CA LYS A 149 -42.18 -16.66 -20.08
C LYS A 149 -42.96 -15.68 -20.96
N VAL A 150 -42.96 -15.91 -22.27
CA VAL A 150 -43.72 -15.10 -23.22
C VAL A 150 -45.21 -15.20 -22.85
N PRO A 151 -45.94 -14.10 -22.63
CA PRO A 151 -47.37 -14.17 -22.40
C PRO A 151 -48.08 -14.58 -23.69
N ASN A 152 -48.86 -15.66 -23.64
CA ASN A 152 -49.80 -16.02 -24.69
C ASN A 152 -50.97 -15.04 -24.73
N SER A 153 -50.77 -13.93 -25.41
CA SER A 153 -51.78 -12.99 -25.93
C SER A 153 -50.96 -12.08 -26.83
N PHE A 154 -51.10 -12.05 -28.15
CA PHE A 154 -52.27 -11.64 -28.93
C PHE A 154 -52.10 -12.15 -30.36
N VAL A 155 -53.08 -12.86 -30.93
CA VAL A 155 -53.65 -12.58 -32.27
C VAL A 155 -55.05 -13.20 -32.31
N ASN A 156 -56.06 -12.35 -32.17
CA ASN A 156 -57.38 -12.58 -32.76
C ASN A 156 -57.40 -11.72 -34.02
N PHE A 157 -57.61 -12.32 -35.20
CA PHE A 157 -58.37 -11.78 -36.33
C PHE A 157 -58.68 -12.93 -37.30
#